data_AF-A0A920JJ43-F1
#
_entry.id   AF-A0A920JJ43-F1
#
_cell.length_a   1.000
_cell.length_b   1.000
_cell.length_c   1.000
_cell.angle_alpha   90.00
_cell.angle_beta   90.00
_cell.angle_gamma   90.00
#
_symmetry.space_group_name_H-M   'P 1'
#
loop_
_entity.id
_entity.type
_entity.pdbx_description
1 polymer ?
#
loop_
_entity_poly.entity_id
_entity_poly.type
_entity_poly.pdbx_seq_one_letter_code
_entity_poly.pdbx_strand_id
1 'polypeptide(L)'
;MQSDERFAEAFLRSRIDKGKGPNIILSELLQRGVDELLVSNVLESISEGQWCEVAYETMNKKLGNESELDYDKQLKLMKFLNNRGFTRSQIERAKNLLSEKRLQNQMKTNEIRQAFIKFFESEGHQSVKSSPLIPANDPTLFLQTLEWFSSRTFF
;
A
#
# COMPACT_ATOMS: atom_id res chain seq x y z
N MET A 1 1.70 17.45 35.78
CA MET A 1 1.12 16.19 35.25
C MET A 1 0.57 16.34 33.84
N GLN A 2 -0.08 17.45 33.46
CA GLN A 2 -0.63 17.63 32.09
C GLN A 2 0.42 17.66 30.95
N SER A 3 1.70 17.83 31.26
CA SER A 3 2.77 17.87 30.25
C SER A 3 3.06 16.50 29.64
N ASP A 4 3.06 15.46 30.48
CA ASP A 4 3.53 14.13 30.09
C ASP A 4 2.49 13.39 29.24
N GLU A 5 1.20 13.60 29.52
CA GLU A 5 0.08 13.11 28.71
C GLU A 5 0.10 13.71 27.31
N ARG A 6 0.17 15.06 27.22
CA ARG A 6 0.23 15.76 25.92
C ARG A 6 1.48 15.37 25.13
N PHE A 7 2.60 15.17 25.81
CA PHE A 7 3.82 14.67 25.20
C PHE A 7 3.61 13.26 24.62
N ALA A 8 3.05 12.33 25.38
CA ALA A 8 2.80 10.96 24.92
C ALA A 8 1.83 10.91 23.73
N GLU A 9 0.75 11.70 23.76
CA GLU A 9 -0.18 11.81 22.63
C GLU A 9 0.47 12.40 21.37
N ALA A 10 1.23 13.50 21.52
CA ALA A 10 1.92 14.12 20.39
C ALA A 10 2.98 13.16 19.81
N PHE A 11 3.67 12.44 20.69
CA PHE A 11 4.66 11.43 20.30
C PHE A 11 4.00 10.28 19.52
N LEU A 12 2.89 9.76 20.04
CA LEU A 12 2.08 8.72 19.41
C LEU A 12 1.66 9.13 17.98
N ARG A 13 1.06 10.31 17.82
CA ARG A 13 0.67 10.85 16.51
C ARG A 13 1.85 10.90 15.54
N SER A 14 2.98 11.49 15.96
CA SER A 14 4.20 11.56 15.14
C SER A 14 4.75 10.17 14.75
N ARG A 15 4.53 9.15 15.58
CA ARG A 15 4.98 7.78 15.29
C ARG A 15 4.03 7.02 14.38
N ILE A 16 2.73 7.28 14.49
CA ILE A 16 1.71 6.77 13.56
C ILE A 16 1.98 7.31 12.15
N ASP A 17 2.25 8.61 12.01
CA ASP A 17 2.59 9.23 10.72
C ASP A 17 3.84 8.59 10.08
N LYS A 18 4.76 8.10 10.91
CA LYS A 18 5.98 7.39 10.50
C LYS A 18 5.77 5.88 10.25
N GLY A 19 4.56 5.37 10.44
CA GLY A 19 4.23 3.95 10.25
C GLY A 19 4.89 3.03 11.28
N LYS A 20 4.91 3.45 12.55
CA LYS A 20 5.40 2.64 13.67
C LYS A 20 4.24 1.94 14.37
N GLY A 21 4.47 0.68 14.75
CA GLY A 21 3.50 -0.14 15.46
C GLY A 21 3.56 0.08 16.98
N PRO A 22 2.57 -0.47 17.70
CA PRO A 22 2.36 -0.22 19.13
C PRO A 22 3.57 -0.65 19.97
N ASN A 23 4.21 -1.78 19.65
CA ASN A 23 5.33 -2.30 20.47
C ASN A 23 6.58 -1.41 20.42
N ILE A 24 6.86 -0.80 19.28
CA ILE A 24 7.99 0.14 19.16
C ILE A 24 7.66 1.45 19.88
N ILE A 25 6.42 1.93 19.76
CA ILE A 25 5.99 3.17 20.41
C ILE A 25 6.03 3.00 21.94
N LEU A 26 5.54 1.87 22.45
CA LEU A 26 5.63 1.48 23.84
C LEU A 26 7.08 1.48 24.31
N SER A 27 7.96 0.76 23.62
CA SER A 27 9.38 0.67 24.00
C SER A 27 10.06 2.04 24.00
N GLU A 28 9.80 2.89 23.01
CA GLU A 28 10.39 4.22 22.91
C GLU A 28 9.89 5.21 23.97
N LEU A 29 8.63 5.08 24.42
CA LEU A 29 8.06 5.90 25.49
C LEU A 29 8.58 5.45 26.86
N LEU A 30 8.66 4.14 27.12
CA LEU A 30 9.24 3.60 28.34
C LEU A 30 10.73 3.97 28.49
N GLN A 31 11.50 3.90 27.40
CA GLN A 31 12.91 4.32 27.40
C GLN A 31 13.11 5.81 27.72
N ARG A 32 12.09 6.64 27.47
CA ARG A 32 12.10 8.07 27.78
C ARG A 32 11.65 8.38 29.21
N GLY A 33 11.31 7.35 29.99
CA GLY A 33 10.87 7.49 31.37
C GLY A 33 9.42 7.95 31.50
N VAL A 34 8.60 7.78 30.46
CA VAL A 34 7.15 8.04 30.56
C VAL A 34 6.52 6.91 31.37
N ASP A 35 5.61 7.27 32.29
CA ASP A 35 4.91 6.33 33.15
C ASP A 35 4.14 5.25 32.36
N GLU A 36 4.27 3.99 32.78
CA GLU A 36 3.70 2.84 32.08
C GLU A 36 2.17 2.87 32.00
N LEU A 37 1.49 3.39 33.04
CA LEU A 37 0.03 3.51 33.06
C LEU A 37 -0.42 4.56 32.05
N LEU A 38 0.30 5.67 31.97
CA LEU A 38 0.03 6.74 31.00
C LEU A 38 0.24 6.24 29.56
N VAL A 39 1.31 5.50 29.29
CA VAL A 39 1.55 4.88 27.97
C VAL A 39 0.43 3.92 27.60
N SER A 40 0.01 3.08 28.54
CA SER A 40 -1.07 2.11 28.32
C SER A 40 -2.39 2.82 27.99
N ASN A 41 -2.77 3.83 28.75
CA ASN A 41 -3.98 4.64 28.48
C ASN A 41 -3.95 5.28 27.09
N VAL A 42 -2.81 5.85 26.70
CA VAL A 42 -2.64 6.50 25.38
C VAL A 42 -2.72 5.48 24.24
N LEU A 43 -2.14 4.28 24.42
CA LEU A 43 -2.22 3.22 23.41
C LEU A 43 -3.62 2.60 23.32
N GLU A 44 -4.32 2.45 24.45
CA GLU A 44 -5.71 1.95 24.51
C GLU A 44 -6.71 2.92 23.88
N SER A 45 -6.39 4.21 23.81
CA SER A 45 -7.21 5.19 23.09
C SER A 45 -7.32 4.88 21.58
N ILE A 46 -6.41 4.09 21.03
CA ILE A 46 -6.40 3.68 19.62
C ILE A 46 -6.95 2.26 19.50
N SER A 47 -8.00 2.12 18.68
CA SER A 47 -8.59 0.81 18.41
C SER A 47 -7.64 -0.10 17.61
N GLU A 48 -7.80 -1.40 17.78
CA GLU A 48 -7.02 -2.39 17.03
C GLU A 48 -7.20 -2.23 15.50
N GLY A 49 -8.36 -1.76 15.05
CA GLY A 49 -8.64 -1.45 13.64
C GLY A 49 -7.74 -0.34 13.08
N GLN A 50 -7.52 0.72 13.85
CA GLN A 50 -6.63 1.82 13.46
C GLN A 50 -5.17 1.34 13.32
N TRP A 51 -4.69 0.48 14.23
CA TRP A 51 -3.37 -0.12 14.09
C TRP A 51 -3.23 -0.98 12.83
N CYS A 52 -4.29 -1.70 12.45
CA CYS A 52 -4.32 -2.46 11.20
C CYS A 52 -4.27 -1.55 9.97
N GLU A 53 -4.94 -0.39 10.01
CA GLU A 53 -4.88 0.61 8.94
C GLU A 53 -3.48 1.20 8.77
N VAL A 54 -2.81 1.57 9.87
CA VAL A 54 -1.42 2.08 9.83
C VAL A 54 -0.46 1.02 9.29
N ALA A 55 -0.63 -0.24 9.68
CA ALA A 55 0.13 -1.36 9.14
C ALA A 55 -0.13 -1.53 7.64
N TYR A 56 -1.39 -1.45 7.20
CA TYR A 56 -1.80 -1.49 5.80
C TYR A 56 -1.14 -0.37 4.98
N GLU A 57 -1.19 0.88 5.45
CA GLU A 57 -0.59 2.00 4.72
C GLU A 57 0.93 1.84 4.59
N THR A 58 1.59 1.44 5.66
CA THR A 58 3.03 1.20 5.68
C THR A 58 3.42 0.08 4.73
N MET A 59 2.62 -0.97 4.67
CA MET A 59 2.76 -2.10 3.76
C MET A 59 2.52 -1.68 2.30
N ASN A 60 1.44 -0.95 2.04
CA ASN A 60 1.06 -0.49 0.70
C ASN A 60 2.08 0.48 0.11
N LYS A 61 2.65 1.38 0.93
CA LYS A 61 3.77 2.26 0.53
C LYS A 61 5.01 1.45 0.12
N LYS A 62 5.28 0.33 0.77
CA LYS A 62 6.43 -0.54 0.45
C LYS A 62 6.19 -1.40 -0.80
N LEU A 63 4.95 -1.83 -1.02
CA LEU A 63 4.58 -2.70 -2.13
C LEU A 63 4.26 -1.92 -3.42
N GLY A 64 3.81 -0.68 -3.30
CA GLY A 64 3.41 0.15 -4.44
C GLY A 64 2.31 -0.53 -5.27
N ASN A 65 2.51 -0.60 -6.59
CA ASN A 65 1.58 -1.19 -7.54
C ASN A 65 1.79 -2.70 -7.74
N GLU A 66 2.68 -3.35 -7.00
CA GLU A 66 2.88 -4.79 -7.14
C GLU A 66 1.64 -5.53 -6.64
N SER A 67 0.91 -6.12 -7.58
CA SER A 67 -0.30 -6.89 -7.32
C SER A 67 0.01 -8.23 -6.67
N GLU A 68 1.20 -8.77 -6.89
CA GLU A 68 1.58 -10.12 -6.47
C GLU A 68 2.83 -10.14 -5.61
N LEU A 69 2.70 -10.75 -4.43
CA LEU A 69 3.75 -10.91 -3.46
C LEU A 69 4.30 -12.33 -3.57
N ASP A 70 5.47 -12.47 -4.18
CA ASP A 70 6.25 -13.70 -4.12
C ASP A 70 6.58 -14.06 -2.65
N TYR A 71 6.81 -15.35 -2.35
CA TYR A 71 7.06 -15.86 -1.00
C TYR A 71 8.24 -15.14 -0.32
N ASP A 72 9.34 -14.88 -1.05
CA ASP A 72 10.48 -14.15 -0.51
C ASP A 72 10.11 -12.68 -0.18
N LYS A 73 9.29 -12.05 -1.04
CA LYS A 73 8.76 -10.69 -0.79
C LYS A 73 7.85 -10.67 0.43
N GLN A 74 7.00 -11.68 0.60
CA GLN A 74 6.14 -11.82 1.78
C GLN A 74 6.98 -11.92 3.06
N LEU A 75 8.05 -12.72 3.04
CA LEU A 75 8.93 -12.89 4.20
C LEU A 75 9.68 -11.59 4.53
N LYS A 76 10.19 -10.88 3.51
CA LYS A 76 10.82 -9.56 3.67
C LYS A 76 9.84 -8.51 4.19
N LEU A 77 8.58 -8.59 3.81
CA LEU A 77 7.51 -7.70 4.26
C LEU A 77 7.12 -7.97 5.72
N MET A 78 6.97 -9.25 6.08
CA MET A 78 6.71 -9.68 7.45
C MET A 78 7.84 -9.27 8.39
N LYS A 79 9.10 -9.50 8.01
CA LYS A 79 10.27 -9.03 8.78
C LYS A 79 10.26 -7.52 8.95
N PHE A 80 9.93 -6.79 7.89
CA PHE A 80 9.86 -5.33 7.94
C PHE A 80 8.79 -4.81 8.89
N LEU A 81 7.57 -5.35 8.83
CA LEU A 81 6.48 -4.92 9.71
C LEU A 81 6.73 -5.33 11.17
N ASN A 82 7.31 -6.51 11.40
CA ASN A 82 7.71 -6.94 12.74
C ASN A 82 8.78 -6.00 13.33
N ASN A 83 9.80 -5.65 12.54
CA ASN A 83 10.82 -4.66 12.95
C ASN A 83 10.25 -3.24 13.18
N ARG A 84 9.03 -2.96 12.70
CA ARG A 84 8.31 -1.71 12.96
C ARG A 84 7.41 -1.78 14.20
N GLY A 85 7.29 -2.94 14.85
CA GLY A 85 6.56 -3.12 16.09
C GLY A 85 5.11 -3.56 15.92
N PHE A 86 4.71 -4.02 14.74
CA PHE A 86 3.38 -4.58 14.52
C PHE A 86 3.32 -6.05 14.93
N THR A 87 2.20 -6.46 15.51
CA THR A 87 1.97 -7.86 15.87
C THR A 87 1.61 -8.69 14.64
N ARG A 88 1.79 -10.02 14.72
CA ARG A 88 1.42 -10.93 13.63
C ARG A 88 -0.07 -10.82 13.27
N SER A 89 -0.95 -10.67 14.26
CA SER A 89 -2.39 -10.53 14.04
C SER A 89 -2.72 -9.26 13.24
N GLN A 90 -2.09 -8.13 13.57
CA GLN A 90 -2.25 -6.87 12.84
C GLN A 90 -1.75 -6.98 11.39
N ILE A 91 -0.63 -7.67 11.17
CA ILE A 91 -0.06 -7.88 9.84
C ILE A 91 -1.01 -8.71 8.97
N GLU A 92 -1.53 -9.82 9.49
CA GLU A 92 -2.47 -10.67 8.73
C GLU A 92 -3.79 -9.95 8.43
N ARG A 93 -4.34 -9.20 9.40
CA ARG A 93 -5.51 -8.35 9.14
C ARG A 93 -5.22 -7.28 8.09
N ALA A 94 -4.06 -6.64 8.12
CA ALA A 94 -3.65 -5.66 7.12
C ALA A 94 -3.55 -6.26 5.71
N LYS A 95 -3.11 -7.52 5.57
CA LYS A 95 -3.13 -8.26 4.30
C LYS A 95 -4.55 -8.50 3.79
N ASN A 96 -5.46 -8.90 4.67
CA ASN A 96 -6.87 -9.08 4.31
C ASN A 96 -7.50 -7.75 3.88
N LEU A 97 -7.20 -6.65 4.59
CA LEU A 97 -7.64 -5.31 4.19
C LEU A 97 -7.09 -4.91 2.81
N LEU A 98 -5.86 -5.32 2.47
CA LEU A 98 -5.28 -5.07 1.16
C LEU A 98 -6.03 -5.80 0.05
N SER A 99 -6.36 -7.09 0.24
CA SER A 99 -7.14 -7.83 -0.76
C SER A 99 -8.55 -7.24 -0.90
N GLU A 100 -9.22 -6.93 0.21
CA GLU A 100 -10.55 -6.32 0.23
C GLU A 100 -10.58 -4.95 -0.49
N LYS A 101 -9.67 -4.03 -0.14
CA LYS A 101 -9.61 -2.70 -0.78
C LYS A 101 -9.28 -2.79 -2.27
N ARG A 102 -8.45 -3.75 -2.69
CA ARG A 102 -8.15 -3.99 -4.10
C ARG A 102 -9.38 -4.47 -4.87
N LEU A 103 -10.13 -5.42 -4.32
CA LEU A 103 -11.39 -5.89 -4.91
C LEU A 103 -12.42 -4.76 -5.05
N GLN A 104 -12.53 -3.90 -4.03
CA GLN A 104 -13.42 -2.73 -4.08
C GLN A 104 -13.01 -1.73 -5.18
N ASN A 105 -11.72 -1.44 -5.34
CA ASN A 105 -11.25 -0.52 -6.38
C ASN A 105 -11.41 -1.08 -7.80
N GLN A 106 -11.23 -2.40 -7.98
CA GLN A 106 -11.40 -3.06 -9.28
C GLN A 106 -12.86 -3.04 -9.73
N MET A 107 -13.81 -3.30 -8.81
CA MET A 107 -15.26 -3.25 -9.12
C MET A 107 -15.70 -1.83 -9.46
N LYS A 108 -15.30 -0.80 -8.70
CA LYS A 108 -15.67 0.60 -8.99
C LYS A 108 -15.15 1.09 -10.35
N THR A 109 -13.91 0.75 -10.70
CA THR A 109 -13.31 1.12 -11.98
C THR A 109 -14.01 0.41 -13.15
N ASN A 110 -14.30 -0.88 -12.98
CA ASN A 110 -15.02 -1.67 -13.97
C ASN A 110 -16.46 -1.18 -14.14
N GLU A 111 -17.15 -0.81 -13.06
CA GLU A 111 -18.51 -0.27 -13.09
C GLU A 111 -18.57 1.04 -13.89
N ILE A 112 -17.65 1.98 -13.63
CA ILE A 112 -17.56 3.23 -14.40
C ILE A 112 -17.30 2.93 -15.88
N ARG A 113 -16.34 2.03 -16.18
CA ARG A 113 -16.04 1.61 -17.55
C ARG A 113 -17.27 0.99 -18.22
N GLN A 114 -18.00 0.12 -17.53
CA GLN A 114 -19.19 -0.54 -18.05
C GLN A 114 -20.34 0.45 -18.26
N ALA A 115 -20.57 1.38 -17.33
CA ALA A 115 -21.57 2.42 -17.46
C ALA A 115 -21.28 3.32 -18.68
N PHE A 116 -20.02 3.70 -18.89
CA PHE A 116 -19.59 4.45 -20.07
C PHE A 116 -19.85 3.68 -21.37
N ILE A 117 -19.45 2.40 -21.44
CA ILE A 117 -19.69 1.56 -22.63
C ILE A 117 -21.19 1.48 -22.93
N LYS A 118 -22.02 1.18 -21.93
CA LYS A 118 -23.48 1.08 -22.08
C LYS A 118 -24.10 2.38 -22.59
N PHE A 119 -23.64 3.54 -22.11
CA PHE A 119 -24.09 4.85 -22.59
C PHE A 119 -23.80 5.04 -24.08
N PHE A 120 -22.56 4.79 -24.52
CA PHE A 120 -22.20 4.94 -25.94
C PHE A 120 -22.85 3.89 -26.84
N GLU A 121 -23.06 2.67 -26.36
CA GLU A 121 -23.85 1.65 -27.06
C GLU A 121 -25.31 2.10 -27.24
N SER A 122 -25.90 2.77 -26.24
CA SER A 122 -27.26 3.30 -26.35
C SER A 122 -27.39 4.48 -27.34
N GLU A 123 -26.33 5.25 -27.52
CA GLU A 123 -26.23 6.31 -28.54
C GLU A 123 -25.88 5.74 -29.94
N GLY A 124 -25.80 4.42 -30.09
CA GLY A 124 -25.56 3.74 -31.36
C GLY A 124 -24.09 3.52 -31.71
N HIS A 125 -23.15 3.78 -30.79
CA HIS A 125 -21.74 3.49 -30.99
C HIS A 125 -21.42 2.02 -30.69
N GLN A 126 -20.73 1.36 -31.61
CA GLN A 126 -20.29 -0.02 -31.41
C GLN A 126 -19.02 -0.05 -30.54
N SER A 127 -19.03 -0.81 -29.45
CA SER A 127 -17.84 -1.02 -28.61
C SER A 127 -16.77 -1.79 -29.40
N VAL A 128 -15.77 -1.09 -29.91
CA VAL A 128 -14.61 -1.70 -30.57
C VAL A 128 -13.60 -2.12 -29.50
N LYS A 129 -13.10 -3.36 -29.57
CA LYS A 129 -11.96 -3.78 -28.72
C LYS A 129 -10.83 -2.81 -29.00
N SER A 130 -10.29 -2.18 -27.95
CA SER A 130 -9.22 -1.19 -28.08
C SER A 130 -8.11 -1.74 -28.97
N SER A 131 -8.00 -1.17 -30.18
CA SER A 131 -6.84 -1.39 -31.02
C SER A 131 -5.62 -0.81 -30.30
N PRO A 132 -4.44 -1.45 -30.40
CA PRO A 132 -3.22 -0.92 -29.81
C PRO A 132 -3.01 0.52 -30.30
N LEU A 133 -2.71 1.44 -29.39
CA LEU A 133 -2.69 2.89 -29.63
C LEU A 133 -1.59 3.35 -30.62
N ILE A 134 -0.80 2.40 -31.13
CA ILE A 134 0.28 2.65 -32.07
C ILE A 134 0.10 1.65 -33.22
N PRO A 135 -0.08 2.12 -34.46
CA PRO A 135 -0.12 1.27 -35.63
C PRO A 135 1.15 0.42 -35.70
N ALA A 136 1.04 -0.87 -36.02
CA ALA A 136 2.18 -1.79 -36.13
C ALA A 136 3.25 -1.38 -37.17
N ASN A 137 3.01 -0.30 -37.91
CA ASN A 137 3.87 0.24 -38.96
C ASN A 137 4.16 1.75 -38.78
N ASP A 138 3.97 2.30 -37.58
CA ASP A 138 4.34 3.68 -37.28
C ASP A 138 5.88 3.81 -37.25
N PRO A 139 6.48 4.61 -38.16
CA PRO A 139 7.93 4.77 -38.22
C PRO A 139 8.53 5.44 -36.96
N THR A 140 7.72 5.97 -36.04
CA THR A 140 8.21 6.47 -34.74
C THR A 140 8.55 5.36 -33.73
N LEU A 141 8.07 4.12 -33.93
CA LEU A 141 8.51 2.95 -33.14
C LEU A 141 9.99 2.59 -33.38
N PHE A 142 10.57 3.06 -34.48
CA PHE A 142 11.89 2.67 -34.97
C PHE A 142 13.05 3.11 -34.05
N LEU A 143 12.83 4.09 -33.17
CA LEU A 143 13.85 4.59 -32.24
C LEU A 143 13.92 3.82 -30.90
N GLN A 144 12.94 2.96 -30.60
CA GLN A 144 12.92 2.20 -29.34
C GLN A 144 13.43 0.76 -29.49
N THR A 145 13.35 0.18 -30.68
CA THR A 145 13.67 -1.24 -30.91
C THR A 145 15.09 -1.49 -31.45
N LEU A 146 15.80 -0.45 -31.91
CA LEU A 146 17.06 -0.62 -32.64
C LEU A 146 18.35 -0.73 -31.82
N GLU A 147 18.32 -0.56 -30.49
CA GLU A 147 19.52 -0.87 -29.69
C GLU A 147 19.68 -2.38 -29.39
N TRP A 148 18.62 -3.19 -29.54
CA TRP A 148 18.70 -4.61 -29.16
C TRP A 148 19.22 -5.55 -30.26
N PHE A 149 19.29 -5.11 -31.52
CA PHE A 149 19.71 -5.97 -32.65
C PHE A 149 21.07 -5.62 -33.27
N SER A 150 21.85 -4.71 -32.68
CA SER A 150 23.20 -4.40 -33.18
C SER A 150 24.34 -5.08 -32.40
N SER A 151 24.14 -6.31 -31.91
CA SER A 151 25.25 -7.11 -31.37
C SER A 151 25.03 -8.62 -31.48
N ARG A 152 24.91 -9.13 -32.72
CA ARG A 152 25.44 -10.47 -33.06
C ARG A 152 25.66 -10.61 -34.56
N THR A 153 26.90 -10.31 -34.95
CA THR A 153 27.75 -10.95 -35.98
C THR A 153 27.11 -11.48 -37.26
N PHE A 154 27.61 -11.05 -38.42
CA PHE A 154 28.38 -11.92 -39.34
C PHE A 154 29.17 -11.04 -40.34
N PHE A 155 30.49 -11.02 -40.20
CA PHE A 155 31.42 -11.73 -41.08
C PHE A 155 32.65 -12.13 -40.27
#